data_AF-A0A1G5C5I0-F1
#
_entry.id   AF-A0A1G5C5I0-F1
#
_cell.length_a   1.000
_cell.length_b   1.000
_cell.length_c   1.000
_cell.angle_alpha   90.00
_cell.angle_beta   90.00
_cell.angle_gamma   90.00
#
_symmetry.space_group_name_H-M   'P 1'
#
loop_
_entity.id
_entity.type
_entity.pdbx_description
1 polymer ?
#
loop_
_entity_poly.entity_id
_entity_poly.type
_entity_poly.pdbx_seq_one_letter_code
_entity_poly.pdbx_strand_id
1 'polypeptide(L)'
;MPQRRCVPMSKPFFYSSIIAIALTILWLTYEFQLHHFVRWHFLAAGGLHFIMSIIINRQFTIRTNVLGWIHVSLAVIFFAYGYFLL
;
A
#
# COMPACT_ATOMS: atom_id res chain seq x y z
N MET A 1 -3.02 35.48 0.30
CA MET A 1 -3.28 34.02 0.30
C MET A 1 -2.50 33.40 1.45
N PRO A 2 -3.14 32.69 2.41
CA PRO A 2 -2.39 32.07 3.50
C PRO A 2 -1.55 30.92 2.94
N GLN A 3 -0.23 31.00 3.13
CA GLN A 3 0.67 29.87 2.89
C GLN A 3 0.24 28.73 3.82
N ARG A 4 -0.44 27.72 3.28
CA ARG A 4 -0.69 26.48 4.02
C ARG A 4 0.67 25.84 4.27
N ARG A 5 1.11 25.80 5.53
CA ARG A 5 2.32 25.09 5.94
C ARG A 5 2.21 23.63 5.48
N CYS A 6 3.21 23.14 4.75
CA CYS A 6 3.36 21.72 4.49
C CYS A 6 3.60 21.03 5.83
N VAL A 7 2.59 20.32 6.33
CA VAL A 7 2.75 19.49 7.53
C VAL A 7 3.40 18.18 7.06
N PRO A 8 4.63 17.87 7.48
CA PRO A 8 5.22 16.57 7.17
C PRO A 8 4.36 15.47 7.80
N MET A 9 4.26 14.33 7.10
CA MET A 9 3.54 13.17 7.61
C MET A 9 4.06 12.79 8.98
N SER A 10 3.12 12.41 9.84
CA SER A 10 3.49 12.00 11.19
C SER A 10 4.36 10.73 11.11
N LYS A 11 5.48 10.77 11.84
CA LYS A 11 6.48 9.69 11.91
C LYS A 11 5.86 8.28 12.04
N PRO A 12 4.86 8.02 12.90
CA PRO A 12 4.32 6.67 13.04
C PRO A 12 3.68 6.13 11.75
N PHE A 13 2.99 6.98 10.98
CA PHE A 13 2.35 6.53 9.74
C PHE A 13 3.37 6.30 8.63
N PHE A 14 4.46 7.08 8.62
CA PHE A 14 5.56 6.84 7.69
C PHE A 14 6.18 5.46 7.96
N TYR A 15 6.54 5.17 9.22
CA TYR A 15 7.11 3.87 9.57
C TYR A 15 6.13 2.72 9.35
N SER A 16 4.84 2.88 9.67
CA SER A 16 3.85 1.82 9.42
C SER A 16 3.65 1.54 7.93
N SER A 17 3.72 2.56 7.06
CA SER A 17 3.68 2.38 5.61
C SER A 17 4.88 1.60 5.10
N ILE A 18 6.09 1.95 5.54
CA ILE A 18 7.32 1.21 5.17
C ILE A 18 7.27 -0.23 5.67
N ILE A 19 6.84 -0.46 6.92
CA ILE A 19 6.69 -1.80 7.49
C ILE A 19 5.67 -2.62 6.71
N ALA A 20 4.51 -2.04 6.35
CA ALA A 20 3.50 -2.72 5.55
C ALA A 20 4.07 -3.17 4.20
N ILE A 21 4.81 -2.31 3.49
CA ILE A 21 5.46 -2.66 2.23
C ILE A 21 6.48 -3.78 2.43
N ALA A 22 7.32 -3.71 3.46
CA ALA A 22 8.32 -4.73 3.76
C ALA A 22 7.67 -6.10 4.06
N LEU A 23 6.60 -6.11 4.86
CA LEU A 23 5.84 -7.32 5.17
C LEU A 23 5.18 -7.90 3.92
N THR A 24 4.65 -7.06 3.04
CA THR A 24 4.08 -7.53 1.77
C THR A 24 5.14 -8.16 0.87
N ILE A 25 6.34 -7.61 0.78
CA ILE A 25 7.44 -8.21 0.00
C ILE A 25 7.84 -9.57 0.58
N LEU A 26 7.96 -9.66 1.91
CA LEU A 26 8.27 -10.91 2.60
C LEU A 26 7.17 -11.97 2.36
N TRP A 27 5.91 -11.57 2.51
CA TRP A 27 4.75 -12.42 2.24
C TRP A 27 4.71 -12.87 0.77
N LEU A 28 4.98 -11.99 -0.19
CA LEU A 28 5.01 -12.34 -1.60
C LEU A 28 6.13 -13.36 -1.90
N THR A 29 7.29 -13.22 -1.25
CA THR A 29 8.38 -14.20 -1.34
C THR A 29 7.94 -15.57 -0.84
N TYR A 30 7.16 -15.61 0.24
CA TYR A 30 6.56 -16.84 0.76
C TYR A 30 5.52 -17.44 -0.21
N GLU A 31 4.64 -16.63 -0.81
CA GLU A 31 3.70 -17.11 -1.85
C GLU A 31 4.41 -17.73 -3.05
N PHE A 32 5.51 -17.12 -3.51
CA PHE A 32 6.30 -17.69 -4.61
C PHE A 32 6.88 -19.06 -4.28
N GLN A 33 7.03 -19.40 -2.99
CA GLN A 33 7.48 -20.72 -2.55
C GLN A 33 6.34 -21.76 -2.49
N LEU A 34 5.07 -21.33 -2.46
CA LEU A 34 3.95 -22.24 -2.23
C LEU A 34 3.60 -23.14 -3.42
N HIS A 35 4.22 -23.00 -4.60
CA HIS A 35 3.89 -23.72 -5.84
C HIS A 35 2.44 -23.58 -6.35
N HIS A 36 1.51 -23.09 -5.53
CA HIS A 36 0.14 -22.74 -5.85
C HIS A 36 -0.20 -21.41 -5.17
N PHE A 37 -0.69 -20.47 -5.95
CA PHE A 37 -1.04 -19.14 -5.44
C PHE A 37 -2.48 -19.13 -4.94
N VAL A 38 -2.69 -18.61 -3.72
CA VAL A 38 -4.02 -18.54 -3.12
C VAL A 38 -4.65 -17.18 -3.43
N ARG A 39 -5.69 -17.19 -4.27
CA ARG A 39 -6.42 -15.98 -4.72
C ARG A 39 -6.72 -14.99 -3.59
N TRP A 40 -7.27 -15.48 -2.48
CA TRP A 40 -7.67 -14.63 -1.35
C TRP A 40 -6.52 -13.87 -0.69
N HIS A 41 -5.29 -14.41 -0.72
CA HIS A 41 -4.16 -13.73 -0.11
C HIS A 41 -3.78 -12.47 -0.91
N PHE A 42 -3.86 -12.52 -2.24
CA PHE A 42 -3.64 -11.35 -3.10
C PHE A 42 -4.75 -10.30 -2.92
N LEU A 43 -6.01 -10.73 -2.84
CA LEU A 43 -7.13 -9.80 -2.58
C LEU A 43 -7.00 -9.11 -1.21
N ALA A 44 -6.59 -9.85 -0.18
CA ALA A 44 -6.36 -9.30 1.16
C ALA A 44 -5.18 -8.31 1.17
N ALA A 45 -4.06 -8.63 0.52
CA ALA A 45 -2.93 -7.72 0.36
C ALA A 45 -3.36 -6.44 -0.40
N GLY A 46 -4.13 -6.58 -1.48
CA GLY A 46 -4.70 -5.45 -2.21
C GLY A 46 -5.56 -4.55 -1.34
N GLY A 47 -6.45 -5.13 -0.53
CA GLY A 47 -7.30 -4.40 0.42
C GLY A 47 -6.51 -3.66 1.50
N LEU A 48 -5.47 -4.30 2.05
CA LEU A 48 -4.58 -3.66 3.03
C LEU A 48 -3.88 -2.43 2.43
N HIS A 49 -3.32 -2.56 1.22
CA HIS A 49 -2.68 -1.45 0.54
C HIS A 49 -3.67 -0.35 0.16
N PHE A 50 -4.91 -0.70 -0.21
CA PHE A 50 -5.97 0.27 -0.48
C PHE A 50 -6.31 1.09 0.78
N ILE A 51 -6.52 0.45 1.93
CA ILE A 51 -6.80 1.14 3.20
C ILE A 51 -5.63 2.05 3.59
N MET A 52 -4.40 1.54 3.51
CA MET A 52 -3.19 2.33 3.79
C MET A 52 -3.09 3.55 2.86
N SER A 53 -3.44 3.40 1.58
CA SER A 53 -3.44 4.53 0.64
C SER A 53 -4.37 5.64 1.11
N ILE A 54 -5.59 5.31 1.57
CA ILE A 54 -6.58 6.29 2.06
C ILE A 54 -6.05 7.00 3.32
N ILE A 55 -5.48 6.26 4.26
CA ILE A 55 -4.95 6.80 5.52
C ILE A 55 -3.82 7.79 5.21
N ILE A 56 -2.88 7.42 4.36
CA ILE A 56 -1.73 8.26 4.00
C ILE A 56 -2.19 9.48 3.19
N ASN A 57 -3.11 9.32 2.25
CA ASN A 57 -3.63 10.45 1.47
C ASN A 57 -4.38 11.48 2.33
N ARG A 58 -5.03 11.04 3.42
CA ARG A 58 -5.61 11.96 4.40
C ARG A 58 -4.56 12.76 5.19
N GLN A 59 -3.32 12.29 5.26
CA GLN A 59 -2.23 13.00 5.96
C GLN A 59 -1.49 14.03 5.09
N PHE A 60 -1.65 13.99 3.76
CA PHE A 60 -0.99 14.93 2.84
C PHE A 60 -2.02 15.75 2.07
N THR A 61 -2.17 17.04 2.41
CA THR A 61 -3.17 17.90 1.74
C THR A 61 -2.61 18.67 0.53
N ILE A 62 -1.28 18.72 0.28
CA ILE A 62 -0.69 19.74 -0.63
C ILE A 62 0.54 19.29 -1.46
N ARG A 63 1.31 18.27 -1.06
CA ARG A 63 2.52 17.81 -1.79
C ARG A 63 2.35 16.41 -2.35
N THR A 64 3.14 16.08 -3.38
CA THR A 64 3.24 14.78 -4.02
C THR A 64 3.37 13.66 -2.97
N ASN A 65 2.30 12.89 -2.78
CA ASN A 65 2.22 11.81 -1.80
C ASN A 65 2.74 10.50 -2.41
N VAL A 66 4.06 10.38 -2.54
CA VAL A 66 4.71 9.22 -3.17
C VAL A 66 4.32 7.91 -2.48
N LEU A 67 4.29 7.88 -1.14
CA LEU A 67 3.86 6.70 -0.38
C LEU A 67 2.41 6.31 -0.69
N GLY A 68 1.50 7.28 -0.76
CA GLY A 68 0.11 7.04 -1.15
C GLY A 68 0.02 6.42 -2.54
N TRP A 69 0.75 6.96 -3.52
CA TRP A 69 0.81 6.39 -4.87
C TRP A 69 1.36 4.97 -4.89
N ILE A 70 2.39 4.66 -4.11
CA ILE A 70 2.92 3.28 -3.99
C ILE A 70 1.83 2.33 -3.47
N HIS A 71 1.10 2.73 -2.42
CA HIS A 71 0.02 1.92 -1.88
C HIS A 71 -1.15 1.74 -2.85
N VAL A 72 -1.53 2.78 -3.61
CA VAL A 72 -2.55 2.65 -4.67
C VAL A 72 -2.08 1.68 -5.75
N SER A 73 -0.85 1.82 -6.25
CA SER A 73 -0.31 0.94 -7.28
C SER A 73 -0.26 -0.52 -6.82
N LEU A 74 0.19 -0.77 -5.58
CA LEU A 74 0.19 -2.12 -5.01
C LEU A 74 -1.22 -2.68 -4.86
N ALA A 75 -2.18 -1.87 -4.42
CA ALA A 75 -3.58 -2.29 -4.36
C ALA A 75 -4.12 -2.72 -5.73
N VAL A 76 -3.89 -1.91 -6.76
CA VAL A 76 -4.31 -2.21 -8.13
C VAL A 76 -3.63 -3.48 -8.65
N ILE A 77 -2.31 -3.63 -8.47
CA ILE A 77 -1.57 -4.81 -8.92
C ILE A 77 -2.11 -6.08 -8.25
N PHE A 78 -2.28 -6.08 -6.93
CA PHE A 78 -2.74 -7.27 -6.21
C PHE A 78 -4.20 -7.60 -6.46
N PHE A 79 -5.08 -6.60 -6.58
CA PHE A 79 -6.46 -6.86 -6.98
C PHE A 79 -6.52 -7.38 -8.42
N ALA A 80 -5.77 -6.79 -9.36
CA ALA A 80 -5.75 -7.26 -10.73
C ALA A 80 -5.23 -8.70 -10.83
N TYR A 81 -4.12 -8.99 -10.14
CA TYR A 81 -3.56 -10.35 -10.10
C TYR A 81 -4.55 -11.35 -9.48
N GLY A 82 -5.11 -11.04 -8.31
CA GLY A 82 -6.06 -11.91 -7.63
C GLY A 82 -7.46 -11.99 -8.26
N TYR A 83 -7.86 -11.12 -9.18
CA TYR A 83 -9.15 -11.23 -9.87
C TYR A 83 -9.05 -11.80 -11.28
N PHE A 84 -7.99 -11.48 -12.02
CA PHE A 84 -7.89 -11.80 -13.44
C PHE A 84 -6.87 -12.89 -13.77
N LEU A 85 -5.85 -13.12 -12.91
CA LEU A 85 -4.76 -14.05 -13.20
C LEU A 85 -4.78 -15.33 -12.33
N LEU A 86 -5.48 -15.28 -11.19
CA LEU A 86 -5.72 -16.41 -10.27
C LEU A 86 -7.21 -16.73 -10.16
#